data_AF-A0A956K8J2-F1
#
_entry.id   AF-A0A956K8J2-F1
#
_cell.length_a   1.000
_cell.length_b   1.000
_cell.length_c   1.000
_cell.angle_alpha   90.00
_cell.angle_beta   90.00
_cell.angle_gamma   90.00
#
_symmetry.space_group_name_H-M   'P 1'
#
loop_
_entity.id
_entity.type
_entity.pdbx_description
1 polymer ?
#
loop_
_entity_poly.entity_id
_entity_poly.type
_entity_poly.pdbx_seq_one_letter_code
_entity_poly.pdbx_strand_id
1 'polypeptide(L)'
;MASALSKNLPETHRLRPRELFFAFLGGATGAGLGVFWFRLIPDAMAAKGMSAADLSGLAALVTHPGFQIPLLLLATGILSAGAATRMSTGKDRATWILAAGSVLIFATLLLSVNVLYEPVLSESPAPTGEQADDDWED
;
A
#
# COMPACT_ATOMS: atom_id res chain seq x y z
N MET A 1 28.81 -22.69 8.28
CA MET A 1 28.21 -23.49 9.38
C MET A 1 26.88 -22.87 9.82
N ALA A 2 25.79 -23.05 9.06
CA ALA A 2 24.49 -22.44 9.36
C ALA A 2 23.31 -23.42 9.11
N SER A 3 23.50 -24.72 9.39
CA SER A 3 22.53 -25.77 8.99
C SER A 3 21.89 -26.55 10.14
N ALA A 4 22.18 -26.24 11.41
CA ALA A 4 21.69 -27.03 12.54
C ALA A 4 20.46 -26.44 13.26
N LEU A 5 20.21 -25.13 13.16
CA LEU A 5 19.14 -24.46 13.91
C LEU A 5 17.73 -24.61 13.30
N SER A 6 17.62 -24.99 12.03
CA SER A 6 16.31 -25.12 11.37
C SER A 6 15.60 -26.46 11.60
N LYS A 7 16.26 -27.42 12.27
CA LYS A 7 15.77 -28.80 12.41
C LYS A 7 14.88 -29.03 13.65
N ASN A 8 14.78 -28.06 14.56
CA ASN A 8 14.12 -28.26 15.87
C ASN A 8 12.84 -27.44 16.09
N LEU A 9 12.25 -26.85 15.04
CA LEU A 9 10.93 -26.24 15.15
C LEU A 9 9.87 -27.24 14.66
N PRO A 10 8.85 -27.57 15.48
CA PRO A 10 7.74 -28.41 15.04
C PRO A 10 7.15 -27.88 13.72
N GLU A 11 6.88 -28.76 12.74
CA GLU A 11 6.38 -28.38 11.41
C GLU A 11 5.09 -27.55 11.45
N THR A 12 4.34 -27.63 12.55
CA THR A 12 3.15 -26.83 12.85
C THR A 12 3.44 -25.35 13.05
N HIS A 13 4.64 -24.98 13.49
CA HIS A 13 5.04 -23.58 13.71
C HIS A 13 5.69 -22.92 12.49
N ARG A 14 5.93 -23.67 11.40
CA ARG A 14 6.52 -23.13 10.18
C ARG A 14 5.43 -22.76 9.18
N LEU A 15 5.49 -21.53 8.69
CA LEU A 15 4.70 -21.11 7.54
C LEU A 15 5.15 -21.92 6.32
N ARG A 16 4.19 -22.46 5.57
CA ARG A 16 4.45 -23.13 4.29
C ARG A 16 4.90 -22.07 3.26
N PRO A 17 5.62 -22.45 2.19
CA PRO A 17 6.08 -21.50 1.17
C PRO A 17 4.97 -20.60 0.61
N ARG A 18 3.77 -21.14 0.37
CA ARG A 18 2.59 -20.37 -0.07
C ARG A 18 2.09 -19.37 0.98
N GLU A 19 2.20 -19.68 2.26
CA GLU A 19 1.78 -18.79 3.35
C GLU A 19 2.81 -17.67 3.55
N LEU A 20 4.10 -17.99 3.41
CA LEU A 20 5.17 -17.01 3.36
C LEU A 20 5.00 -16.05 2.18
N PHE A 21 4.62 -16.57 1.01
CA PHE A 21 4.34 -15.74 -0.16
C PHE A 21 3.25 -14.70 0.14
N PHE A 22 2.10 -15.12 0.68
CA PHE A 22 1.03 -14.18 1.01
C PHE A 22 1.42 -13.23 2.15
N ALA A 23 2.04 -13.72 3.21
CA ALA A 23 2.52 -12.85 4.29
C ALA A 23 3.50 -11.78 3.77
N PHE A 24 4.41 -12.16 2.89
CA PHE A 24 5.34 -11.24 2.24
C PHE A 24 4.62 -10.27 1.30
N LEU A 25 3.74 -10.77 0.42
CA LEU A 25 2.97 -9.95 -0.50
C LEU A 25 2.15 -8.91 0.27
N GLY A 26 1.35 -9.34 1.24
CA GLY A 26 0.54 -8.45 2.07
C GLY A 26 1.40 -7.46 2.86
N GLY A 27 2.50 -7.91 3.47
CA GLY A 27 3.40 -7.06 4.24
C GLY A 27 4.11 -5.99 3.39
N ALA A 28 4.73 -6.40 2.28
CA ALA A 28 5.42 -5.49 1.37
C ALA A 28 4.45 -4.51 0.72
N THR A 29 3.27 -4.98 0.30
CA THR A 29 2.23 -4.13 -0.28
C THR A 29 1.67 -3.17 0.76
N GLY A 30 1.43 -3.60 1.99
CA GLY A 30 0.93 -2.75 3.07
C GLY A 30 1.93 -1.66 3.46
N ALA A 31 3.21 -2.01 3.55
CA ALA A 31 4.28 -1.04 3.77
C ALA A 31 4.38 -0.04 2.61
N GLY A 32 4.35 -0.53 1.36
CA GLY A 32 4.34 0.30 0.16
C GLY A 32 3.14 1.25 0.12
N LEU A 33 1.96 0.76 0.47
CA LEU A 33 0.73 1.56 0.57
C LEU A 33 0.83 2.61 1.66
N GLY A 34 1.44 2.29 2.81
CA GLY A 34 1.71 3.26 3.87
C GLY A 34 2.65 4.38 3.40
N VAL A 35 3.76 4.05 2.73
CA VAL A 35 4.66 5.04 2.14
C VAL A 35 3.93 5.87 1.07
N PHE A 36 3.12 5.22 0.24
CA PHE A 36 2.35 5.89 -0.80
C PHE A 36 1.39 6.94 -0.21
N TRP A 37 0.60 6.56 0.79
CA TRP A 37 -0.39 7.46 1.40
C TRP A 37 0.18 8.53 2.32
N PHE A 38 1.20 8.21 3.12
CA PHE A 38 1.69 9.13 4.15
C PHE A 38 2.93 9.93 3.72
N ARG A 39 3.51 9.61 2.56
CA ARG A 39 4.67 10.32 2.05
C ARG A 39 4.50 10.75 0.61
N LEU A 40 4.32 9.82 -0.33
CA LEU A 40 4.33 10.16 -1.75
C LEU A 40 3.16 11.04 -2.17
N ILE A 41 1.94 10.71 -1.76
CA ILE A 41 0.75 11.51 -2.09
C ILE A 41 0.81 12.90 -1.46
N PRO A 42 1.09 13.07 -0.16
CA PRO A 42 1.28 14.39 0.44
C PRO A 42 2.36 15.22 -0.26
N ASP A 43 3.51 14.63 -0.56
CA ASP A 43 4.61 15.32 -1.26
C ASP A 43 4.19 15.76 -2.68
N ALA A 44 3.49 14.89 -3.43
CA ALA A 44 2.99 15.20 -4.77
C ALA A 44 1.89 16.27 -4.77
N MET A 45 0.99 16.24 -3.79
CA MET A 45 -0.05 17.26 -3.62
C MET A 45 0.56 18.61 -3.24
N ALA A 46 1.53 18.62 -2.32
CA ALA A 46 2.25 19.83 -1.91
C ALA A 46 3.00 20.46 -3.08
N ALA A 47 3.66 19.65 -3.93
CA ALA A 47 4.33 20.13 -5.14
C ALA A 47 3.38 20.80 -6.15
N LYS A 48 2.09 20.41 -6.13
CA LYS A 48 1.04 20.97 -7.00
C LYS A 48 0.22 22.08 -6.33
N GLY A 49 0.54 22.45 -5.08
CA GLY A 49 -0.27 23.40 -4.31
C GLY A 49 -1.70 22.90 -4.02
N MET A 50 -1.93 21.59 -4.11
CA MET A 50 -3.22 20.96 -3.93
C MET A 50 -3.41 20.55 -2.47
N SER A 51 -4.63 20.73 -1.96
CA SER A 51 -5.06 20.26 -0.65
C SER A 51 -5.98 19.05 -0.76
N ALA A 52 -6.14 18.29 0.32
CA ALA A 52 -7.09 17.18 0.37
C ALA A 52 -8.56 17.62 0.15
N ALA A 53 -8.87 18.91 0.32
CA ALA A 53 -10.20 19.46 0.07
C ALA A 53 -10.50 19.66 -1.42
N ASP A 54 -9.46 19.69 -2.27
CA ASP A 54 -9.60 19.85 -3.72
C ASP A 54 -9.92 18.52 -4.42
N LEU A 55 -9.75 17.40 -3.71
CA LEU A 55 -10.11 16.07 -4.17
C LEU A 55 -11.60 15.80 -3.92
N SER A 56 -12.24 15.08 -4.84
CA SER A 56 -13.64 14.69 -4.71
C SER A 56 -13.83 13.18 -4.87
N GLY A 57 -14.99 12.69 -4.42
CA GLY A 57 -15.39 11.30 -4.56
C GLY A 57 -14.42 10.31 -3.93
N LEU A 58 -14.01 9.30 -4.71
CA LEU A 58 -13.17 8.21 -4.23
C LEU A 58 -11.73 8.67 -3.91
N ALA A 59 -11.23 9.71 -4.59
CA ALA A 59 -9.90 10.27 -4.32
C ALA A 59 -9.85 10.88 -2.92
N ALA A 60 -10.85 11.69 -2.56
CA ALA A 60 -10.97 12.28 -1.23
C ALA A 60 -10.99 11.21 -0.13
N LEU A 61 -11.75 10.12 -0.35
CA LEU A 61 -11.85 9.02 0.60
C LEU A 61 -10.49 8.34 0.81
N VAL A 62 -9.78 8.00 -0.28
CA VAL A 62 -8.50 7.29 -0.23
C VAL A 62 -7.39 8.14 0.36
N THR A 63 -7.46 9.47 0.25
CA THR A 63 -6.54 10.40 0.92
C THR A 63 -6.89 10.70 2.37
N HIS A 64 -8.06 10.28 2.86
CA HIS A 64 -8.53 10.63 4.19
C HIS A 64 -7.92 9.71 5.27
N PRO A 65 -7.31 10.25 6.33
CA PRO A 65 -6.66 9.44 7.37
C PRO A 65 -7.64 8.51 8.10
N GLY A 66 -8.91 8.94 8.23
CA GLY A 66 -9.99 8.12 8.79
C GLY A 66 -10.35 6.88 7.96
N PHE A 67 -9.93 6.79 6.69
CA PHE A 67 -10.01 5.58 5.89
C PHE A 67 -8.70 4.79 5.90
N GLN A 68 -7.57 5.49 5.72
CA GLN A 68 -6.25 4.89 5.60
C GLN A 68 -5.83 4.12 6.85
N ILE A 69 -5.97 4.74 8.03
CA ILE A 69 -5.49 4.15 9.30
C ILE A 69 -6.30 2.89 9.65
N PRO A 70 -7.65 2.91 9.68
CA PRO A 70 -8.42 1.70 9.96
C PRO A 70 -8.17 0.59 8.96
N LEU A 71 -7.99 0.93 7.67
CA LEU A 71 -7.71 -0.08 6.66
C LEU A 71 -6.35 -0.77 6.90
N LEU A 72 -5.28 -0.01 7.18
CA LEU A 72 -3.96 -0.58 7.46
C LEU A 72 -3.97 -1.41 8.76
N LEU A 73 -4.70 -0.98 9.78
CA LEU A 73 -4.89 -1.75 11.00
C LEU A 73 -5.66 -3.05 10.75
N LEU A 74 -6.75 -2.99 9.98
CA LEU A 74 -7.53 -4.16 9.58
C LEU A 74 -6.67 -5.15 8.78
N ALA A 75 -5.95 -4.65 7.78
CA ALA A 75 -5.00 -5.39 6.96
C ALA A 75 -3.95 -6.12 7.83
N THR A 76 -3.31 -5.38 8.73
CA THR A 76 -2.31 -5.93 9.67
C THR A 76 -2.94 -6.98 10.59
N GLY A 77 -4.16 -6.72 11.08
CA GLY A 77 -4.93 -7.65 11.89
C GLY A 77 -5.25 -8.96 11.17
N ILE A 78 -5.69 -8.90 9.91
CA ILE A 78 -6.00 -10.09 9.09
C ILE A 78 -4.74 -10.92 8.83
N LEU A 79 -3.63 -10.27 8.44
CA LEU A 79 -2.37 -10.98 8.23
C LEU A 79 -1.86 -11.64 9.52
N SER A 80 -1.94 -10.93 10.64
CA SER A 80 -1.57 -11.46 11.96
C SER A 80 -2.48 -12.63 12.38
N ALA A 81 -3.79 -12.52 12.14
CA ALA A 81 -4.75 -13.59 12.40
C ALA A 81 -4.47 -14.83 11.53
N GLY A 82 -4.07 -14.64 10.27
CA GLY A 82 -3.66 -15.74 9.39
C GLY A 82 -2.42 -16.47 9.92
N ALA A 83 -1.39 -15.73 10.35
CA ALA A 83 -0.20 -16.30 10.97
C ALA A 83 -0.53 -17.04 12.29
N ALA A 84 -1.33 -16.44 13.16
CA ALA A 84 -1.76 -17.05 14.41
C ALA A 84 -2.60 -18.32 14.19
N THR A 85 -3.51 -18.30 13.21
CA THR A 85 -4.34 -19.46 12.84
C THR A 85 -3.46 -20.62 12.37
N ARG A 86 -2.36 -20.35 11.65
CA ARG A 86 -1.40 -21.38 11.27
C ARG A 86 -0.73 -22.00 12.48
N MET A 87 -0.25 -21.17 13.41
CA MET A 87 0.44 -21.61 14.62
C MET A 87 -0.48 -22.41 15.56
N SER A 88 -1.78 -22.08 15.60
CA SER A 88 -2.76 -22.74 16.47
C SER A 88 -3.36 -24.02 15.86
N THR A 89 -3.73 -23.99 14.57
CA THR A 89 -4.57 -25.05 13.98
C THR A 89 -3.90 -25.84 12.86
N GLY A 90 -2.79 -25.35 12.29
CA GLY A 90 -2.07 -26.01 11.21
C GLY A 90 -2.84 -26.20 9.88
N LYS A 91 -4.08 -25.72 9.77
CA LYS A 91 -5.01 -26.02 8.66
C LYS A 91 -4.87 -25.07 7.47
N ASP A 92 -5.38 -25.51 6.31
CA ASP A 92 -5.46 -24.72 5.07
C ASP A 92 -6.25 -23.41 5.22
N ARG A 93 -7.08 -23.29 6.26
CA ARG A 93 -7.76 -22.03 6.62
C ARG A 93 -6.79 -20.86 6.80
N ALA A 94 -5.59 -21.09 7.34
CA ALA A 94 -4.59 -20.04 7.51
C ALA A 94 -4.12 -19.47 6.16
N THR A 95 -3.94 -20.34 5.16
CA THR A 95 -3.57 -19.92 3.80
C THR A 95 -4.65 -19.01 3.20
N TRP A 96 -5.94 -19.34 3.37
CA TRP A 96 -7.05 -18.52 2.87
C TRP A 96 -7.15 -17.16 3.55
N ILE A 97 -6.93 -17.09 4.87
CA ILE A 97 -6.93 -15.83 5.61
C ILE A 97 -5.78 -14.92 5.14
N LEU A 98 -4.57 -15.47 5.01
CA LEU A 98 -3.41 -14.72 4.52
C LEU A 98 -3.62 -14.24 3.08
N ALA A 99 -4.15 -15.11 2.21
CA ALA A 99 -4.47 -14.75 0.83
C ALA A 99 -5.50 -13.62 0.77
N ALA A 100 -6.61 -13.73 1.53
CA ALA A 100 -7.64 -12.70 1.57
C ALA A 100 -7.10 -11.35 2.05
N GLY A 101 -6.30 -11.33 3.13
CA GLY A 101 -5.66 -10.09 3.62
C GLY A 101 -4.71 -9.48 2.59
N SER A 102 -3.92 -10.32 1.91
CA SER A 102 -2.95 -9.86 0.91
C SER A 102 -3.64 -9.28 -0.33
N VAL A 103 -4.67 -9.97 -0.82
CA VAL A 103 -5.46 -9.52 -1.98
C VAL A 103 -6.19 -8.22 -1.66
N LEU A 104 -6.75 -8.09 -0.46
CA LEU A 104 -7.43 -6.85 -0.04
C LEU A 104 -6.49 -5.65 -0.02
N ILE A 105 -5.30 -5.79 0.58
CA ILE A 105 -4.29 -4.73 0.59
C ILE A 105 -3.84 -4.39 -0.83
N PHE A 106 -3.58 -5.41 -1.64
CA PHE A 106 -3.13 -5.24 -3.03
C PHE A 106 -4.17 -4.56 -3.91
N ALA A 107 -5.43 -4.97 -3.82
CA ALA A 107 -6.53 -4.31 -4.50
C ALA A 107 -6.67 -2.84 -4.05
N THR A 108 -6.48 -2.56 -2.76
CA THR A 108 -6.52 -1.19 -2.25
C THR A 108 -5.37 -0.35 -2.80
N LEU A 109 -4.15 -0.91 -2.88
CA LEU A 109 -3.02 -0.21 -3.50
C LEU A 109 -3.32 0.10 -4.97
N LEU A 110 -3.79 -0.88 -5.74
CA LEU A 110 -4.15 -0.66 -7.15
C LEU A 110 -5.24 0.40 -7.29
N LEU A 111 -6.29 0.33 -6.48
CA LEU A 111 -7.37 1.32 -6.47
C LEU A 111 -6.81 2.70 -6.13
N SER A 112 -5.94 2.81 -5.13
CA SER A 112 -5.36 4.08 -4.71
C SER A 112 -4.50 4.70 -5.81
N VAL A 113 -3.68 3.89 -6.48
CA VAL A 113 -2.87 4.36 -7.61
C VAL A 113 -3.77 4.82 -8.76
N ASN A 114 -4.79 4.03 -9.14
CA ASN A 114 -5.66 4.38 -10.26
C ASN A 114 -6.49 5.64 -9.99
N VAL A 115 -7.06 5.77 -8.80
CA VAL A 115 -7.92 6.89 -8.43
C VAL A 115 -7.11 8.19 -8.26
N LEU A 116 -5.88 8.09 -7.77
CA LEU A 116 -5.01 9.25 -7.57
C LEU A 116 -4.11 9.54 -8.78
N TYR A 117 -4.12 8.68 -9.80
CA TYR A 117 -3.27 8.84 -10.98
C TYR A 117 -3.53 10.19 -11.64
N GLU A 118 -4.76 10.41 -12.13
CA GLU A 118 -5.09 11.63 -12.85
C GLU A 118 -5.05 12.91 -11.97
N PRO A 119 -5.68 12.97 -10.78
CA PRO A 119 -5.70 14.21 -10.01
C PRO A 119 -4.37 14.56 -9.36
N VAL A 120 -3.58 13.56 -8.93
CA VAL A 120 -2.38 13.79 -8.10
C VAL A 120 -1.09 13.38 -8.78
N LEU A 121 -1.06 12.27 -9.52
CA LEU A 121 0.19 11.70 -10.04
C LEU A 121 0.46 12.00 -11.52
N SER A 122 -0.51 12.51 -12.27
CA SER A 122 -0.32 12.86 -13.68
C SER A 122 0.58 14.09 -13.76
N GLU A 123 1.60 14.05 -14.61
CA GLU A 123 2.35 15.26 -14.94
C GLU A 123 1.43 16.16 -15.77
N SER A 124 0.85 17.18 -15.14
CA SER A 124 0.36 18.33 -15.89
C SER A 124 1.50 19.36 -15.86
N PRO A 125 2.10 19.69 -17.01
CA PRO A 125 3.30 20.52 -17.05
C PRO A 125 2.97 21.90 -16.50
N ALA A 126 3.87 22.44 -15.68
CA ALA A 126 3.79 23.82 -15.28
C ALA A 126 3.77 24.70 -16.54
N PRO A 127 2.84 25.67 -16.69
CA PRO A 127 3.20 26.89 -17.38
C PRO A 127 4.00 27.70 -16.37
N THR A 128 5.27 27.30 -16.13
CA THR A 128 6.26 28.29 -15.75
C THR A 128 6.31 29.25 -16.91
N GLY A 129 5.64 30.38 -16.76
CA GLY A 129 5.77 31.53 -17.66
C GLY A 129 7.18 32.06 -17.62
N GLU A 130 8.12 31.33 -18.22
CA GLU A 130 9.12 31.98 -19.07
C GLU A 130 8.39 32.32 -20.37
N GLN A 131 7.71 33.47 -20.33
CA GLN A 131 7.50 34.25 -21.53
C GLN A 131 8.80 35.05 -21.72
N ALA A 132 9.86 34.33 -22.07
CA ALA A 132 10.98 34.91 -22.80
C ALA A 132 10.58 34.79 -24.28
N ASP A 133 10.82 35.86 -25.04
CA ASP A 133 10.59 36.03 -26.48
C ASP A 133 9.29 36.79 -26.81
N ASP A 134 9.42 38.13 -26.87
CA ASP A 134 9.15 38.94 -28.09
C ASP A 134 8.93 40.42 -27.73
N ASP A 135 9.99 41.15 -27.40
CA ASP A 135 10.00 42.63 -27.36
C ASP A 135 11.31 43.18 -27.97
N TRP A 136 11.72 42.65 -29.13
CA TRP A 136 12.90 43.12 -29.89
C TRP A 136 12.59 43.60 -31.32
N GLU A 137 11.36 43.99 -31.64
CA GLU A 137 11.04 44.66 -32.91
C GLU A 137 10.14 45.89 -32.70
N ASP A 138 10.76 47.07 -32.54
CA ASP A 138 10.61 48.30 -33.34
C ASP A 138 11.01 49.58 -32.56
#